data_AF-A0A4R5QGE2-F1
#
_entry.id   AF-A0A4R5QGE2-F1
#
_cell.length_a   1.000
_cell.length_b   1.000
_cell.length_c   1.000
_cell.angle_alpha   90.00
_cell.angle_beta   90.00
_cell.angle_gamma   90.00
#
_symmetry.space_group_name_H-M   'P 1'
#
loop_
_entity.id
_entity.type
_entity.pdbx_description
1 polymer ?
#
loop_
_entity_poly.entity_id
_entity_poly.type
_entity_poly.pdbx_seq_one_letter_code
_entity_poly.pdbx_strand_id
1 'polypeptide(L)'
;MVATVAALPPLASMDFDWQSADFSYLANDTGQGFGTGSPLELHAAGWDFSWLPDNLPPKLSPGVTFYIPNLPDIPTGGSVDTNVDPSKGWVETFDHGPGRLSRVWGEGVDFSVLGQVTIHRTASDGDSGMMVPPVGSPDSGNGYGLFSWTLSTAGRIGVYADVWPGTDKWPGPELDMLEFTPEGKAYSTIHWKAENGTADGINAFSSYGMDGFDATQKHTYSLLWKQGQLSGFVDGHQMWSTTDHVPLDYAHGGENLALGIGVQTSWNKQFQDAGIDNSITIYDAGWSPIG
;
A
#
# COMPACT_ATOMS: atom_id res chain seq x y z
N MET A 1 44.59 56.76 6.43
CA MET A 1 43.15 56.53 6.21
C MET A 1 42.90 55.06 6.44
N VAL A 2 42.06 54.72 7.42
CA VAL A 2 41.71 53.33 7.77
C VAL A 2 40.54 52.92 6.87
N ALA A 3 40.71 51.84 6.10
CA ALA A 3 39.64 51.29 5.28
C ALA A 3 38.72 50.45 6.17
N THR A 4 37.49 50.91 6.33
CA THR A 4 36.38 50.16 6.95
C THR A 4 35.92 49.09 5.97
N VAL A 5 36.09 47.82 6.35
CA VAL A 5 35.44 46.68 5.66
C VAL A 5 33.97 46.68 6.09
N ALA A 6 33.06 46.93 5.16
CA ALA A 6 31.63 46.79 5.42
C ALA A 6 31.29 45.31 5.64
N ALA A 7 30.71 44.99 6.79
CA ALA A 7 30.17 43.67 7.05
C ALA A 7 28.99 43.39 6.11
N LEU A 8 28.96 42.19 5.51
CA LEU A 8 27.81 41.70 4.76
C LEU A 8 26.60 41.60 5.71
N PRO A 9 25.38 41.93 5.26
CA PRO A 9 24.18 41.73 6.06
C PRO A 9 24.00 40.24 6.36
N PRO A 10 23.43 39.87 7.53
CA PRO A 10 23.08 38.50 7.82
C PRO A 10 22.11 37.99 6.75
N LEU A 11 22.42 36.83 6.18
CA LEU A 11 21.52 36.11 5.27
C LEU A 11 20.18 35.93 5.99
N ALA A 12 19.10 36.39 5.36
CA ALA A 12 17.75 36.10 5.81
C ALA A 12 17.59 34.58 5.84
N SER A 13 17.21 34.02 6.98
CA SER A 13 16.78 32.63 7.07
C SER A 13 15.55 32.47 6.16
N MET A 14 15.69 31.71 5.08
CA MET A 14 14.54 31.19 4.37
C MET A 14 14.02 30.01 5.20
N ASP A 15 12.86 30.18 5.83
CA ASP A 15 12.11 29.04 6.37
C ASP A 15 11.64 28.20 5.19
N PHE A 16 12.32 27.08 4.98
CA PHE A 16 11.91 26.07 4.00
C PHE A 16 10.83 25.21 4.67
N ASP A 17 9.61 25.22 4.12
CA ASP A 17 8.54 24.36 4.61
C ASP A 17 8.74 22.93 4.14
N TRP A 18 9.34 22.10 5.00
CA TRP A 18 9.60 20.70 4.73
C TRP A 18 8.32 19.86 4.57
N GLN A 19 7.16 20.34 5.05
CA GLN A 19 5.91 19.57 4.98
C GLN A 19 5.30 19.56 3.57
N SER A 20 5.71 20.48 2.70
CA SER A 20 5.20 20.62 1.33
C SER A 20 6.22 20.20 0.26
N ALA A 21 7.41 19.76 0.66
CA ALA A 21 8.41 19.24 -0.26
C ALA A 21 8.03 17.82 -0.72
N ASP A 22 7.78 17.66 -2.02
CA ASP A 22 7.65 16.36 -2.65
C ASP A 22 9.04 15.71 -2.77
N PHE A 23 9.19 14.49 -2.26
CA PHE A 23 10.42 13.68 -2.29
C PHE A 23 10.27 12.41 -3.13
N SER A 24 9.19 12.29 -3.92
CA SER A 24 8.88 11.13 -4.75
C SER A 24 10.02 10.73 -5.70
N TYR A 25 10.89 11.66 -6.09
CA TYR A 25 12.06 11.42 -6.94
C TYR A 25 13.28 10.82 -6.22
N LEU A 26 13.26 10.69 -4.88
CA LEU A 26 14.32 10.00 -4.13
C LEU A 26 14.11 8.48 -4.05
N ALA A 27 12.95 7.99 -4.46
CA ALA A 27 12.64 6.57 -4.50
C ALA A 27 13.06 5.95 -5.85
N ASN A 28 14.37 5.74 -6.06
CA ASN A 28 14.89 4.63 -6.87
C ASN A 28 16.42 4.59 -6.93
N ASP A 29 17.06 4.25 -5.82
CA ASP A 29 18.33 3.52 -5.89
C ASP A 29 18.21 2.26 -5.04
N THR A 30 17.97 1.14 -5.72
CA THR A 30 17.82 -0.19 -5.11
C THR A 30 19.19 -0.68 -4.62
N GLY A 31 19.68 -0.13 -3.51
CA GLY A 31 20.94 -0.59 -2.93
C GLY A 31 21.55 0.22 -1.79
N GLN A 32 21.05 1.42 -1.48
CA GLN A 32 21.60 2.22 -0.38
C GLN A 32 20.62 2.29 0.79
N GLY A 33 20.81 1.40 1.77
CA GLY A 33 20.22 1.61 3.09
C GLY A 33 20.80 2.90 3.69
N PHE A 34 19.95 3.90 3.95
CA PHE A 34 20.36 5.09 4.66
C PHE A 34 20.67 4.72 6.12
N GLY A 35 21.96 4.57 6.44
CA GLY A 35 22.42 4.45 7.81
C GLY A 35 22.16 5.75 8.58
N THR A 36 21.77 5.62 9.86
CA THR A 36 21.58 6.76 10.75
C THR A 36 22.83 7.65 10.77
N GLY A 37 22.65 8.94 10.48
CA GLY A 37 23.73 9.94 10.53
C GLY A 37 24.54 10.17 9.25
N SER A 38 24.16 9.61 8.10
CA SER A 38 24.80 9.94 6.82
C SER A 38 24.20 11.22 6.22
N PRO A 39 25.01 12.19 5.74
CA PRO A 39 24.49 13.37 5.06
C PRO A 39 23.76 12.97 3.77
N LEU A 40 22.57 13.54 3.55
CA LEU A 40 21.85 13.40 2.29
C LEU A 40 22.54 14.26 1.23
N GLU A 41 23.17 13.63 0.23
CA GLU A 41 23.71 14.34 -0.92
C GLU A 41 22.61 14.53 -1.99
N LEU A 42 22.01 15.71 -2.02
CA LEU A 42 21.07 16.08 -3.09
C LEU A 42 21.85 16.63 -4.30
N HIS A 43 21.90 15.86 -5.38
CA HIS A 43 22.43 16.32 -6.66
C HIS A 43 21.34 17.06 -7.47
N ALA A 44 21.20 18.36 -7.24
CA ALA A 44 20.30 19.21 -8.02
C ALA A 44 20.97 19.67 -9.34
N ALA A 45 21.06 18.78 -10.32
CA ALA A 45 21.39 19.19 -11.70
C ALA A 45 20.11 19.73 -12.38
N GLY A 46 20.16 20.97 -12.90
CA GLY A 46 19.10 21.52 -13.74
C GLY A 46 18.01 22.35 -13.03
N TRP A 47 18.22 22.76 -11.78
CA TRP A 47 17.29 23.64 -11.08
C TRP A 47 17.48 25.10 -11.54
N ASP A 48 16.38 25.75 -11.91
CA ASP A 48 16.39 27.16 -12.34
C ASP A 48 16.28 28.09 -11.12
N PHE A 49 17.36 28.82 -10.85
CA PHE A 49 17.43 29.85 -9.80
C PHE A 49 17.29 31.26 -10.38
N SER A 50 16.64 31.42 -11.53
CA SER A 50 16.43 32.70 -12.22
C SER A 50 15.73 33.76 -11.37
N TRP A 51 14.96 33.34 -10.37
CA TRP A 51 14.28 34.18 -9.38
C TRP A 51 15.20 34.82 -8.33
N LEU A 52 16.47 34.42 -8.24
CA LEU A 52 17.44 35.09 -7.36
C LEU A 52 17.92 36.43 -7.95
N PRO A 53 18.16 37.45 -7.10
CA PRO A 53 18.72 38.73 -7.52
C PRO A 53 20.09 38.59 -8.22
N ASP A 54 20.36 39.45 -9.22
CA ASP A 54 21.55 39.37 -10.09
C ASP A 54 22.91 39.56 -9.39
N ASN A 55 22.91 39.89 -8.10
CA ASN A 55 24.11 40.12 -7.30
C ASN A 55 24.58 38.89 -6.49
N LEU A 56 24.02 37.71 -6.75
CA LEU A 56 24.42 36.42 -6.17
C LEU A 56 25.21 35.54 -7.19
N PRO A 57 26.00 34.54 -6.73
CA PRO A 57 26.82 33.65 -7.59
C PRO A 57 26.04 32.97 -8.73
N PRO A 58 26.71 32.41 -9.77
CA PRO A 58 26.12 32.08 -11.06
C PRO A 58 24.82 31.28 -10.95
N LYS A 59 23.80 31.72 -11.69
CA LYS A 59 22.42 31.18 -11.75
C LYS A 59 22.31 29.74 -12.31
N LEU A 60 23.45 29.09 -12.56
CA LEU A 60 23.61 27.66 -12.81
C LEU A 60 24.76 27.21 -11.91
N SER A 61 24.47 26.45 -10.87
CA SER A 61 25.52 25.98 -9.96
C SER A 61 26.14 24.68 -10.47
N PRO A 62 27.48 24.55 -10.42
CA PRO A 62 28.10 23.24 -10.30
C PRO A 62 27.80 22.73 -8.88
N GLY A 63 27.01 21.65 -8.78
CA GLY A 63 26.72 20.86 -7.58
C GLY A 63 26.79 21.61 -6.24
N VAL A 64 25.67 22.16 -5.77
CA VAL A 64 25.56 22.65 -4.39
C VAL A 64 25.30 21.46 -3.47
N THR A 65 26.24 21.17 -2.59
CA THR A 65 26.03 20.22 -1.48
C THR A 65 25.35 20.97 -0.33
N PHE A 66 24.14 20.56 0.05
CA PHE A 66 23.48 21.06 1.26
C PHE A 66 23.88 20.19 2.45
N TYR A 67 24.47 20.79 3.47
CA TYR A 67 24.65 20.13 4.77
C TYR A 67 23.45 20.46 5.63
N ILE A 68 22.59 19.48 5.89
CA ILE A 68 21.42 19.63 6.77
C ILE A 68 21.74 18.94 8.10
N PRO A 69 22.23 19.64 9.12
CA PRO A 69 22.40 19.05 10.44
C PRO A 69 21.01 18.82 11.05
N ASN A 70 20.79 17.62 11.60
CA ASN A 70 19.55 17.23 12.28
C ASN A 70 18.31 17.17 11.38
N LEU A 71 18.36 16.38 10.30
CA LEU A 71 17.12 15.86 9.74
C LEU A 71 16.35 15.16 10.88
N PRO A 72 15.04 15.42 11.08
CA PRO A 72 14.23 14.54 11.89
C PRO A 72 14.40 13.12 11.35
N ASP A 73 14.41 12.12 12.23
CA ASP A 73 14.52 10.72 11.82
C ASP A 73 13.53 10.48 10.67
N ILE A 74 14.04 10.36 9.45
CA ILE A 74 13.26 9.82 8.34
C ILE A 74 12.97 8.40 8.83
N PRO A 75 11.69 8.00 9.02
CA PRO A 75 11.38 6.63 9.39
C PRO A 75 12.00 5.77 8.31
N THR A 76 13.13 5.14 8.62
CA THR A 76 13.68 4.09 7.78
C THR A 76 12.60 3.04 7.78
N GLY A 77 11.88 2.94 6.65
CA GLY A 77 10.74 2.06 6.48
C GLY A 77 11.09 0.72 7.12
N GLY A 78 10.25 0.27 8.06
CA GLY A 78 10.49 -0.95 8.81
C GLY A 78 10.86 -2.03 7.80
N SER A 79 12.11 -2.50 7.83
CA SER A 79 12.61 -3.40 6.81
C SER A 79 11.66 -4.59 6.73
N VAL A 80 11.16 -4.89 5.52
CA VAL A 80 10.45 -6.14 5.25
C VAL A 80 11.32 -7.27 5.81
N ASP A 81 10.73 -8.09 6.68
CA ASP A 81 11.39 -9.15 7.46
C ASP A 81 12.37 -9.93 6.57
N THR A 82 13.63 -10.10 7.02
CA THR A 82 14.70 -10.73 6.23
C THR A 82 14.43 -12.19 5.86
N ASN A 83 13.34 -12.75 6.38
CA ASN A 83 12.92 -14.11 6.08
C ASN A 83 11.94 -14.21 4.89
N VAL A 84 11.51 -13.10 4.29
CA VAL A 84 10.70 -13.16 3.05
C VAL A 84 11.59 -13.59 1.87
N ASP A 85 11.21 -14.66 1.17
CA ASP A 85 11.91 -15.16 -0.01
C ASP A 85 11.12 -14.87 -1.30
N PRO A 86 11.33 -13.69 -1.93
CA PRO A 86 10.60 -13.32 -3.13
C PRO A 86 10.91 -14.22 -4.33
N SER A 87 12.00 -15.00 -4.29
CA SER A 87 12.36 -15.91 -5.38
C SER A 87 11.50 -17.18 -5.44
N LYS A 88 10.81 -17.51 -4.33
CA LYS A 88 9.90 -18.67 -4.22
C LYS A 88 8.42 -18.30 -4.31
N GLY A 89 8.14 -17.01 -4.43
CA GLY A 89 6.80 -16.47 -4.56
C GLY A 89 6.26 -16.52 -5.99
N TRP A 90 5.21 -15.74 -6.22
CA TRP A 90 4.74 -15.39 -7.55
C TRP A 90 4.37 -13.91 -7.59
N VAL A 91 4.45 -13.35 -8.79
CA VAL A 91 4.00 -12.00 -9.13
C VAL A 91 3.13 -12.12 -10.37
N GLU A 92 2.01 -11.42 -10.37
CA GLU A 92 1.11 -11.25 -11.50
C GLU A 92 1.15 -9.79 -11.94
N THR A 93 1.48 -9.55 -13.22
CA THR A 93 1.58 -8.20 -13.81
C THR A 93 0.45 -7.89 -14.79
N PHE A 94 -0.47 -8.84 -15.03
CA PHE A 94 -1.65 -8.69 -15.88
C PHE A 94 -1.36 -8.35 -17.36
N ASP A 95 -0.12 -8.53 -17.81
CA ASP A 95 0.28 -8.34 -19.22
C ASP A 95 -0.39 -9.32 -20.19
N HIS A 96 -0.98 -10.39 -19.66
CA HIS A 96 -1.57 -11.49 -20.43
C HIS A 96 -2.99 -11.86 -19.95
N GLY A 97 -3.71 -10.92 -19.33
CA GLY A 97 -5.06 -11.10 -18.80
C GLY A 97 -5.08 -11.41 -17.29
N PRO A 98 -6.05 -12.18 -16.77
CA PRO A 98 -6.24 -12.36 -15.33
C PRO A 98 -5.13 -13.14 -14.62
N GLY A 99 -4.37 -13.93 -15.39
CA GLY A 99 -3.22 -14.69 -14.89
C GLY A 99 -3.52 -15.50 -13.64
N ARG A 100 -2.83 -15.23 -12.53
CA ARG A 100 -3.03 -15.93 -11.23
C ARG A 100 -4.39 -15.66 -10.59
N LEU A 101 -4.97 -14.47 -10.79
CA LEU A 101 -6.26 -14.09 -10.24
C LEU A 101 -7.39 -14.54 -11.19
N SER A 102 -7.41 -15.83 -11.53
CA SER A 102 -8.26 -16.37 -12.59
C SER A 102 -9.71 -16.62 -12.19
N ARG A 103 -10.06 -16.51 -10.89
CA ARG A 103 -11.45 -16.54 -10.45
C ARG A 103 -12.01 -15.13 -10.57
N VAL A 104 -12.79 -14.89 -11.61
CA VAL A 104 -13.40 -13.58 -11.92
C VAL A 104 -14.92 -13.67 -11.74
N TRP A 105 -15.53 -12.65 -11.16
CA TRP A 105 -16.99 -12.53 -11.06
C TRP A 105 -17.48 -11.11 -11.30
N GLY A 106 -18.75 -11.01 -11.69
CA GLY A 106 -19.39 -9.77 -12.05
C GLY A 106 -18.92 -9.21 -13.41
N GLU A 107 -19.61 -8.18 -13.89
CA GLU A 107 -19.42 -7.63 -15.24
C GLU A 107 -18.47 -6.42 -15.26
N GLY A 108 -18.04 -5.92 -14.10
CA GLY A 108 -17.23 -4.69 -14.01
C GLY A 108 -15.71 -4.89 -14.09
N VAL A 109 -15.23 -6.11 -14.38
CA VAL A 109 -13.79 -6.41 -14.46
C VAL A 109 -13.29 -6.20 -15.88
N ASP A 110 -12.42 -5.22 -16.07
CA ASP A 110 -11.87 -4.80 -17.36
C ASP A 110 -10.38 -5.14 -17.51
N PHE A 111 -10.07 -5.97 -18.51
CA PHE A 111 -8.72 -6.39 -18.91
C PHE A 111 -8.23 -5.72 -20.20
N SER A 112 -8.90 -4.65 -20.65
CA SER A 112 -8.63 -4.01 -21.95
C SER A 112 -7.28 -3.31 -22.03
N VAL A 113 -6.66 -3.00 -20.89
CA VAL A 113 -5.36 -2.34 -20.80
C VAL A 113 -4.32 -3.35 -20.31
N LEU A 114 -3.26 -3.58 -21.09
CA LEU A 114 -2.16 -4.46 -20.67
C LEU A 114 -1.43 -3.86 -19.47
N GLY A 115 -1.02 -4.73 -18.53
CA GLY A 115 -0.27 -4.31 -17.35
C GLY A 115 -1.16 -3.81 -16.20
N GLN A 116 -2.48 -3.90 -16.33
CA GLN A 116 -3.42 -3.56 -15.26
C GLN A 116 -4.78 -4.24 -15.43
N VAL A 117 -5.56 -4.26 -14.34
CA VAL A 117 -6.97 -4.60 -14.37
C VAL A 117 -7.74 -3.52 -13.62
N THR A 118 -8.82 -3.03 -14.21
CA THR A 118 -9.71 -2.08 -13.55
C THR A 118 -11.03 -2.76 -13.24
N ILE A 119 -11.46 -2.69 -11.99
CA ILE A 119 -12.78 -3.11 -11.55
C ILE A 119 -13.57 -1.86 -11.23
N HIS A 120 -14.66 -1.63 -11.95
CA HIS A 120 -15.52 -0.47 -11.78
C HIS A 120 -16.95 -0.93 -11.53
N ARG A 121 -17.59 -0.43 -10.46
CA ARG A 121 -19.02 -0.65 -10.17
C ARG A 121 -19.71 0.57 -9.62
N THR A 122 -21.02 0.59 -9.87
CA THR A 122 -21.96 1.49 -9.22
C THR A 122 -22.97 0.72 -8.36
N ALA A 123 -23.71 1.45 -7.52
CA ALA A 123 -24.83 0.98 -6.72
C ALA A 123 -25.90 0.17 -7.48
N SER A 124 -26.01 0.32 -8.81
CA SER A 124 -26.99 -0.40 -9.63
C SER A 124 -26.47 -1.70 -10.22
N ASP A 125 -25.16 -1.90 -10.27
CA ASP A 125 -24.59 -2.92 -11.14
C ASP A 125 -24.24 -4.22 -10.39
N GLY A 126 -24.27 -4.20 -9.06
CA GLY A 126 -23.91 -5.36 -8.23
C GLY A 126 -22.40 -5.52 -8.08
N ASP A 127 -21.97 -6.57 -7.41
CA ASP A 127 -20.57 -6.73 -7.01
C ASP A 127 -19.71 -7.25 -8.18
N SER A 128 -18.41 -6.94 -8.18
CA SER A 128 -17.44 -7.52 -9.13
C SER A 128 -16.08 -7.65 -8.47
N GLY A 129 -15.29 -8.61 -8.93
CA GLY A 129 -14.00 -8.89 -8.32
C GLY A 129 -13.23 -9.99 -9.03
N MET A 130 -12.00 -10.19 -8.57
CA MET A 130 -11.14 -11.28 -9.01
C MET A 130 -10.24 -11.75 -7.88
N MET A 131 -9.90 -13.03 -7.86
CA MET A 131 -9.00 -13.61 -6.86
C MET A 131 -8.25 -14.83 -7.40
N VAL A 132 -7.16 -15.19 -6.72
CA VAL A 132 -6.57 -16.53 -6.85
C VAL A 132 -7.65 -17.55 -6.50
N PRO A 133 -7.92 -18.59 -7.31
CA PRO A 133 -9.02 -19.50 -7.03
C PRO A 133 -8.89 -20.19 -5.65
N PRO A 134 -9.81 -19.98 -4.71
CA PRO A 134 -9.95 -20.82 -3.54
C PRO A 134 -10.62 -22.12 -4.01
N VAL A 135 -9.89 -23.23 -4.07
CA VAL A 135 -10.41 -24.49 -4.65
C VAL A 135 -11.15 -25.36 -3.63
N GLY A 136 -11.46 -24.80 -2.45
CA GLY A 136 -12.38 -25.42 -1.48
C GLY A 136 -11.70 -26.34 -0.46
N SER A 137 -10.39 -26.54 -0.56
CA SER A 137 -9.59 -27.28 0.43
C SER A 137 -8.78 -26.33 1.30
N PRO A 138 -8.50 -26.66 2.59
CA PRO A 138 -7.75 -25.77 3.49
C PRO A 138 -6.31 -25.45 3.06
N ASP A 139 -5.72 -26.25 2.17
CA ASP A 139 -4.40 -26.02 1.57
C ASP A 139 -4.43 -25.15 0.30
N SER A 140 -5.63 -24.79 -0.18
CA SER A 140 -5.84 -23.89 -1.32
C SER A 140 -5.35 -22.48 -1.03
N GLY A 141 -4.72 -21.83 -2.00
CA GLY A 141 -4.14 -20.50 -1.79
C GLY A 141 -2.74 -20.60 -1.21
N ASN A 142 -2.36 -19.64 -0.38
CA ASN A 142 -0.99 -19.44 0.07
C ASN A 142 -0.94 -19.36 1.61
N GLY A 143 0.09 -19.96 2.20
CA GLY A 143 0.33 -19.91 3.64
C GLY A 143 1.06 -18.63 4.06
N TYR A 144 1.76 -18.69 5.20
CA TYR A 144 2.54 -17.56 5.71
C TYR A 144 3.46 -16.96 4.65
N GLY A 145 3.52 -15.63 4.63
CA GLY A 145 4.18 -14.88 3.58
C GLY A 145 3.85 -13.40 3.60
N LEU A 146 4.45 -12.70 2.64
CA LEU A 146 4.11 -11.33 2.29
C LEU A 146 3.15 -11.36 1.10
N PHE A 147 1.91 -10.91 1.31
CA PHE A 147 0.96 -10.62 0.25
C PHE A 147 1.10 -9.17 -0.16
N SER A 148 1.04 -8.88 -1.46
CA SER A 148 1.21 -7.52 -1.98
C SER A 148 0.23 -7.20 -3.10
N TRP A 149 -0.24 -5.97 -3.10
CA TRP A 149 -1.04 -5.38 -4.17
C TRP A 149 -0.48 -4.01 -4.49
N THR A 150 -0.21 -3.74 -5.76
CA THR A 150 0.02 -2.37 -6.20
C THR A 150 -1.21 -1.89 -6.94
N LEU A 151 -1.89 -0.89 -6.39
CA LEU A 151 -3.21 -0.46 -6.82
C LEU A 151 -3.42 1.05 -6.67
N SER A 152 -4.45 1.56 -7.33
CA SER A 152 -5.02 2.90 -7.12
C SER A 152 -6.54 2.79 -7.08
N THR A 153 -7.20 3.67 -6.33
CA THR A 153 -8.66 3.59 -6.13
C THR A 153 -9.38 4.88 -6.54
N ALA A 154 -10.67 4.77 -6.80
CA ALA A 154 -11.56 5.92 -6.88
C ALA A 154 -12.90 5.58 -6.22
N GLY A 155 -13.60 6.61 -5.76
CA GLY A 155 -14.79 6.45 -4.95
C GLY A 155 -14.46 6.49 -3.46
N ARG A 156 -15.44 6.13 -2.63
CA ARG A 156 -15.34 6.35 -1.17
C ARG A 156 -15.68 5.13 -0.33
N ILE A 157 -16.20 4.05 -0.91
CA ILE A 157 -16.64 2.87 -0.15
C ILE A 157 -16.84 1.66 -1.07
N GLY A 158 -16.56 0.47 -0.54
CA GLY A 158 -16.87 -0.81 -1.18
C GLY A 158 -15.75 -1.39 -2.02
N VAL A 159 -14.72 -0.61 -2.33
CA VAL A 159 -13.45 -1.14 -2.83
C VAL A 159 -12.80 -1.96 -1.72
N TYR A 160 -12.27 -3.13 -2.07
CA TYR A 160 -11.46 -3.93 -1.17
C TYR A 160 -10.28 -4.62 -1.87
N ALA A 161 -9.23 -4.87 -1.09
CA ALA A 161 -8.13 -5.78 -1.41
C ALA A 161 -7.89 -6.69 -0.19
N ASP A 162 -7.99 -8.00 -0.40
CA ASP A 162 -8.14 -8.98 0.67
C ASP A 162 -7.38 -10.27 0.41
N VAL A 163 -7.25 -11.08 1.45
CA VAL A 163 -6.94 -12.50 1.32
C VAL A 163 -8.11 -13.32 1.92
N TRP A 164 -8.79 -14.06 1.06
CA TRP A 164 -10.00 -14.83 1.34
C TRP A 164 -9.67 -16.27 1.80
N PRO A 165 -10.50 -16.94 2.63
CA PRO A 165 -10.31 -18.34 2.98
C PRO A 165 -10.15 -19.27 1.75
N GLY A 166 -9.10 -20.11 1.74
CA GLY A 166 -8.85 -21.08 0.67
C GLY A 166 -9.97 -22.11 0.46
N THR A 167 -10.76 -22.37 1.50
CA THR A 167 -11.96 -23.23 1.48
C THR A 167 -13.17 -22.58 0.84
N ASP A 168 -13.09 -21.30 0.51
CA ASP A 168 -14.19 -20.51 -0.06
C ASP A 168 -15.44 -20.50 0.84
N LYS A 169 -15.23 -20.44 2.17
CA LYS A 169 -16.31 -20.50 3.18
C LYS A 169 -16.24 -19.34 4.14
N TRP A 170 -17.40 -18.72 4.33
CA TRP A 170 -17.63 -17.64 5.28
C TRP A 170 -18.50 -18.11 6.46
N PRO A 171 -18.25 -17.65 7.70
CA PRO A 171 -17.06 -16.92 8.14
C PRO A 171 -15.83 -17.82 8.22
N GLY A 172 -14.71 -17.29 7.75
CA GLY A 172 -13.38 -17.88 7.81
C GLY A 172 -12.35 -16.79 8.12
N PRO A 173 -11.04 -17.11 8.18
CA PRO A 173 -10.04 -16.06 8.24
C PRO A 173 -10.04 -15.28 6.91
N GLU A 174 -10.52 -14.04 6.95
CA GLU A 174 -10.38 -13.06 5.86
C GLU A 174 -9.55 -11.91 6.42
N LEU A 175 -8.55 -11.47 5.66
CA LEU A 175 -7.69 -10.36 6.05
C LEU A 175 -7.74 -9.31 4.94
N ASP A 176 -8.46 -8.23 5.20
CA ASP A 176 -8.58 -7.10 4.29
C ASP A 176 -7.40 -6.17 4.49
N MET A 177 -6.58 -6.00 3.47
CA MET A 177 -5.47 -5.04 3.51
C MET A 177 -5.97 -3.62 3.25
N LEU A 178 -7.03 -3.45 2.45
CA LEU A 178 -7.61 -2.15 2.14
C LEU A 178 -9.12 -2.23 2.02
N GLU A 179 -9.80 -1.36 2.75
CA GLU A 179 -11.22 -1.03 2.63
C GLU A 179 -11.42 0.48 2.93
N PHE A 180 -12.64 0.99 2.76
CA PHE A 180 -12.95 2.40 3.00
C PHE A 180 -14.22 2.62 3.82
N THR A 181 -14.15 3.52 4.82
CA THR A 181 -15.33 3.93 5.58
C THR A 181 -16.25 4.78 4.69
N PRO A 182 -17.52 5.04 5.06
CA PRO A 182 -18.38 5.93 4.29
C PRO A 182 -17.81 7.35 4.05
N GLU A 183 -16.89 7.79 4.91
CA GLU A 183 -16.17 9.06 4.81
C GLU A 183 -14.95 9.01 3.87
N GLY A 184 -14.66 7.86 3.26
CA GLY A 184 -13.51 7.65 2.38
C GLY A 184 -12.18 7.45 3.12
N LYS A 185 -12.22 7.05 4.40
CA LYS A 185 -10.99 6.74 5.15
C LYS A 185 -10.56 5.31 4.92
N ALA A 186 -9.31 5.10 4.56
CA ALA A 186 -8.74 3.78 4.36
C ALA A 186 -8.58 3.04 5.71
N TYR A 187 -8.91 1.76 5.73
CA TYR A 187 -8.64 0.88 6.86
C TYR A 187 -8.33 -0.54 6.38
N SER A 188 -7.75 -1.34 7.27
CA SER A 188 -7.53 -2.78 7.10
C SER A 188 -8.34 -3.52 8.16
N THR A 189 -8.81 -4.72 7.86
CA THR A 189 -9.64 -5.51 8.77
C THR A 189 -9.14 -6.94 8.89
N ILE A 190 -9.24 -7.49 10.09
CA ILE A 190 -9.06 -8.91 10.36
C ILE A 190 -10.42 -9.46 10.72
N HIS A 191 -10.90 -10.43 9.94
CA HIS A 191 -12.10 -11.21 10.23
C HIS A 191 -11.73 -12.57 10.80
N TRP A 192 -12.49 -13.01 11.79
CA TRP A 192 -12.41 -14.38 12.27
C TRP A 192 -13.78 -14.91 12.63
N LYS A 193 -13.85 -16.24 12.65
CA LYS A 193 -15.00 -16.96 13.13
C LYS A 193 -15.01 -16.98 14.66
N ALA A 194 -15.82 -16.13 15.28
CA ALA A 194 -16.05 -16.20 16.71
C ALA A 194 -17.06 -17.30 17.05
N GLU A 195 -16.85 -17.95 18.21
CA GLU A 195 -17.77 -18.94 18.74
C GLU A 195 -19.13 -18.32 19.07
N ASN A 196 -20.20 -18.96 18.60
CA ASN A 196 -21.58 -18.58 18.93
C ASN A 196 -22.45 -19.80 19.29
N GLY A 197 -21.84 -20.96 19.51
CA GLY A 197 -22.54 -22.22 19.75
C GLY A 197 -23.13 -22.89 18.50
N THR A 198 -22.83 -22.40 17.30
CA THR A 198 -23.20 -23.02 16.02
C THR A 198 -21.97 -23.43 15.22
N ALA A 199 -22.14 -24.37 14.29
CA ALA A 199 -21.07 -24.79 13.37
C ALA A 199 -20.61 -23.65 12.44
N ASP A 200 -21.44 -22.63 12.23
CA ASP A 200 -21.19 -21.54 11.29
C ASP A 200 -20.52 -20.32 11.97
N GLY A 201 -20.52 -20.22 13.30
CA GLY A 201 -19.91 -19.10 14.02
C GLY A 201 -20.56 -17.75 13.72
N ILE A 202 -20.03 -16.66 14.28
CA ILE A 202 -20.33 -15.28 13.84
C ILE A 202 -19.07 -14.63 13.28
N ASN A 203 -19.25 -13.69 12.36
CA ASN A 203 -18.18 -12.78 11.96
C ASN A 203 -17.83 -11.88 13.16
N ALA A 204 -16.63 -12.05 13.69
CA ALA A 204 -16.01 -11.09 14.57
C ALA A 204 -14.83 -10.44 13.84
N PHE A 205 -14.56 -9.18 14.16
CA PHE A 205 -13.57 -8.42 13.42
C PHE A 205 -12.86 -7.37 14.28
N SER A 206 -11.71 -6.92 13.77
CA SER A 206 -10.96 -5.78 14.29
C SER A 206 -10.38 -5.01 13.11
N SER A 207 -10.53 -3.68 13.13
CA SER A 207 -10.10 -2.82 12.04
C SER A 207 -9.03 -1.83 12.50
N TYR A 208 -8.12 -1.52 11.59
CA TYR A 208 -6.96 -0.66 11.79
C TYR A 208 -7.01 0.47 10.76
N GLY A 209 -7.15 1.72 11.24
CA GLY A 209 -7.12 2.88 10.35
C GLY A 209 -5.76 3.02 9.67
N MET A 210 -5.76 3.45 8.41
CA MET A 210 -4.56 3.72 7.64
C MET A 210 -4.61 5.15 7.12
N ASP A 211 -3.87 6.05 7.75
CA ASP A 211 -3.84 7.48 7.42
C ASP A 211 -2.49 7.88 6.78
N GLY A 212 -2.43 9.08 6.19
CA GLY A 212 -1.16 9.68 5.74
C GLY A 212 -0.77 9.41 4.29
N PHE A 213 -1.68 8.87 3.48
CA PHE A 213 -1.51 8.70 2.03
C PHE A 213 -2.82 9.01 1.28
N ASP A 214 -2.73 9.28 -0.02
CA ASP A 214 -3.86 9.50 -0.91
C ASP A 214 -4.14 8.23 -1.71
N ALA A 215 -5.13 7.43 -1.30
CA ALA A 215 -5.46 6.16 -1.94
C ALA A 215 -5.91 6.28 -3.42
N THR A 216 -6.11 7.50 -3.93
CA THR A 216 -6.35 7.73 -5.36
C THR A 216 -5.08 7.66 -6.19
N GLN A 217 -3.91 7.79 -5.56
CA GLN A 217 -2.61 7.56 -6.19
C GLN A 217 -2.28 6.06 -6.20
N LYS A 218 -1.29 5.71 -7.02
CA LYS A 218 -0.75 4.34 -7.06
C LYS A 218 0.11 4.09 -5.82
N HIS A 219 -0.27 3.10 -5.03
CA HIS A 219 0.42 2.67 -3.82
C HIS A 219 0.63 1.15 -3.82
N THR A 220 1.64 0.69 -3.09
CA THR A 220 1.86 -0.73 -2.80
C THR A 220 1.40 -1.04 -1.39
N TYR A 221 0.34 -1.82 -1.28
CA TYR A 221 -0.20 -2.34 -0.04
C TYR A 221 0.42 -3.71 0.20
N SER A 222 0.80 -4.01 1.44
CA SER A 222 1.35 -5.32 1.75
C SER A 222 0.91 -5.80 3.13
N LEU A 223 0.62 -7.10 3.21
CA LEU A 223 0.26 -7.79 4.43
C LEU A 223 1.32 -8.86 4.71
N LEU A 224 2.11 -8.66 5.75
CA LEU A 224 3.03 -9.68 6.26
C LEU A 224 2.27 -10.56 7.24
N TRP A 225 2.01 -11.80 6.85
CA TRP A 225 1.39 -12.80 7.69
C TRP A 225 2.39 -13.87 8.10
N LYS A 226 2.66 -13.92 9.40
CA LYS A 226 3.51 -14.94 10.01
C LYS A 226 2.84 -15.53 11.24
N GLN A 227 3.43 -16.61 11.74
CA GLN A 227 2.92 -17.26 12.94
C GLN A 227 2.84 -16.27 14.11
N GLY A 228 1.62 -16.00 14.58
CA GLY A 228 1.36 -15.15 15.74
C GLY A 228 1.53 -13.64 15.51
N GLN A 229 1.79 -13.17 14.29
CA GLN A 229 1.83 -11.73 13.99
C GLN A 229 1.31 -11.42 12.59
N LEU A 230 0.54 -10.33 12.50
CA LEU A 230 0.19 -9.66 11.27
C LEU A 230 0.76 -8.24 11.29
N SER A 231 1.23 -7.76 10.13
CA SER A 231 1.63 -6.37 9.93
C SER A 231 1.16 -5.89 8.55
N GLY A 232 0.51 -4.73 8.51
CA GLY A 232 0.10 -4.07 7.27
C GLY A 232 1.02 -2.90 6.92
N PHE A 233 1.32 -2.75 5.63
CA PHE A 233 2.24 -1.74 5.10
C PHE A 233 1.64 -1.01 3.90
N VAL A 234 1.97 0.26 3.75
CA VAL A 234 1.75 1.06 2.52
C VAL A 234 3.08 1.65 2.10
N ASP A 235 3.49 1.37 0.87
CA ASP A 235 4.79 1.76 0.30
C ASP A 235 5.99 1.38 1.19
N GLY A 236 5.90 0.24 1.86
CA GLY A 236 6.93 -0.23 2.80
C GLY A 236 6.90 0.43 4.18
N HIS A 237 6.02 1.41 4.42
CA HIS A 237 5.79 1.98 5.74
C HIS A 237 4.78 1.15 6.51
N GLN A 238 5.16 0.64 7.69
CA GLN A 238 4.24 -0.13 8.53
C GLN A 238 3.13 0.78 9.07
N MET A 239 1.89 0.46 8.74
CA MET A 239 0.70 1.20 9.19
C MET A 239 0.19 0.66 10.52
N TRP A 240 0.24 -0.66 10.68
CA TRP A 240 -0.24 -1.35 11.89
C TRP A 240 0.45 -2.70 12.07
N SER A 241 0.40 -3.24 13.29
CA SER A 241 0.78 -4.61 13.59
C SER A 241 -0.05 -5.14 14.77
N THR A 242 -0.31 -6.44 14.79
CA THR A 242 -1.06 -7.10 15.87
C THR A 242 -0.59 -8.54 16.09
N THR A 243 -0.80 -9.03 17.30
CA THR A 243 -0.69 -10.44 17.67
C THR A 243 -2.07 -11.06 17.96
N ASP A 244 -3.13 -10.25 17.93
CA ASP A 244 -4.48 -10.66 18.28
C ASP A 244 -5.18 -11.29 17.07
N HIS A 245 -5.85 -12.42 17.30
CA HIS A 245 -6.65 -13.16 16.30
C HIS A 245 -5.90 -13.48 14.99
N VAL A 246 -4.58 -13.65 15.06
CA VAL A 246 -3.77 -14.05 13.90
C VAL A 246 -4.11 -15.49 13.50
N PRO A 247 -4.60 -15.74 12.28
CA PRO A 247 -4.93 -17.09 11.85
C PRO A 247 -3.68 -17.95 11.66
N LEU A 248 -3.86 -19.27 11.78
CA LEU A 248 -2.86 -20.25 11.40
C LEU A 248 -2.99 -20.56 9.92
N ASP A 249 -1.88 -20.75 9.22
CA ASP A 249 -1.91 -21.29 7.86
C ASP A 249 -2.14 -22.81 7.88
N TYR A 250 -2.26 -23.43 6.70
CA TYR A 250 -2.51 -24.87 6.61
C TYR A 250 -1.42 -25.73 7.28
N ALA A 251 -0.14 -25.37 7.09
CA ALA A 251 0.99 -26.14 7.61
C ALA A 251 1.02 -26.15 9.15
N HIS A 252 0.38 -25.16 9.78
CA HIS A 252 0.29 -25.00 11.23
C HIS A 252 -1.11 -25.36 11.78
N GLY A 253 -1.96 -26.01 10.99
CA GLY A 253 -3.25 -26.53 11.43
C GLY A 253 -4.44 -25.59 11.26
N GLY A 254 -4.27 -24.49 10.53
CA GLY A 254 -5.34 -23.62 10.06
C GLY A 254 -5.59 -23.80 8.57
N GLU A 255 -5.63 -22.69 7.84
CA GLU A 255 -6.07 -22.63 6.45
C GLU A 255 -5.28 -21.58 5.67
N ASN A 256 -4.92 -21.90 4.43
CA ASN A 256 -4.27 -20.98 3.51
C ASN A 256 -5.26 -19.94 2.95
N LEU A 257 -4.74 -18.81 2.48
CA LEU A 257 -5.56 -17.70 2.00
C LEU A 257 -5.31 -17.38 0.52
N ALA A 258 -6.34 -16.90 -0.15
CA ALA A 258 -6.38 -16.59 -1.57
C ALA A 258 -6.46 -15.08 -1.77
N LEU A 259 -5.43 -14.50 -2.39
CA LEU A 259 -5.35 -13.07 -2.68
C LEU A 259 -6.45 -12.65 -3.66
N GLY A 260 -7.19 -11.59 -3.31
CA GLY A 260 -8.28 -11.02 -4.09
C GLY A 260 -8.31 -9.49 -4.10
N ILE A 261 -9.16 -8.97 -4.98
CA ILE A 261 -9.62 -7.58 -5.03
C ILE A 261 -11.08 -7.54 -5.49
N GLY A 262 -11.78 -6.45 -5.17
CA GLY A 262 -13.10 -6.22 -5.75
C GLY A 262 -13.73 -4.89 -5.39
N VAL A 263 -14.97 -4.76 -5.85
CA VAL A 263 -15.88 -3.67 -5.51
C VAL A 263 -17.22 -4.28 -5.09
N GLN A 264 -17.56 -4.12 -3.82
CA GLN A 264 -18.86 -4.44 -3.22
C GLN A 264 -19.77 -3.21 -3.22
N THR A 265 -21.04 -3.45 -3.51
CA THR A 265 -22.09 -2.44 -3.74
C THR A 265 -23.36 -2.71 -2.92
N SER A 266 -23.57 -3.97 -2.52
CA SER A 266 -24.85 -4.46 -2.03
C SER A 266 -25.24 -3.93 -0.64
N TRP A 267 -24.31 -3.84 0.30
CA TRP A 267 -24.57 -3.41 1.69
C TRP A 267 -24.35 -1.91 1.94
N ASN A 268 -23.62 -1.24 1.05
CA ASN A 268 -23.23 0.15 1.15
C ASN A 268 -23.93 1.05 0.12
N LYS A 269 -24.98 0.56 -0.54
CA LYS A 269 -25.69 1.24 -1.61
C LYS A 269 -26.03 2.71 -1.29
N GLN A 270 -26.54 2.97 -0.08
CA GLN A 270 -26.88 4.32 0.39
C GLN A 270 -25.69 5.30 0.43
N PHE A 271 -24.47 4.79 0.47
CA PHE A 271 -23.23 5.57 0.45
C PHE A 271 -22.63 5.69 -0.96
N GLN A 272 -23.14 4.93 -1.92
CA GLN A 272 -22.71 4.96 -3.32
C GLN A 272 -23.66 5.78 -4.23
N ASP A 273 -24.82 6.21 -3.72
CA ASP A 273 -25.80 6.97 -4.49
C ASP A 273 -25.31 8.37 -4.94
N ALA A 274 -25.73 8.75 -6.15
CA ALA A 274 -25.40 9.94 -6.95
C ALA A 274 -24.16 9.88 -7.87
N GLY A 275 -23.93 8.75 -8.54
CA GLY A 275 -22.95 8.68 -9.65
C GLY A 275 -21.50 8.71 -9.19
N ILE A 276 -21.25 8.24 -7.96
CA ILE A 276 -19.89 8.02 -7.48
C ILE A 276 -19.44 6.68 -8.03
N ASP A 277 -18.51 6.74 -8.99
CA ASP A 277 -17.84 5.59 -9.56
C ASP A 277 -16.86 5.02 -8.53
N ASN A 278 -17.16 3.84 -7.99
CA ASN A 278 -16.20 3.10 -7.19
C ASN A 278 -15.37 2.25 -8.13
N SER A 279 -14.06 2.44 -8.08
CA SER A 279 -13.15 1.62 -8.86
C SER A 279 -11.88 1.31 -8.12
N ILE A 280 -11.29 0.17 -8.48
CA ILE A 280 -9.96 -0.24 -8.10
C ILE A 280 -9.23 -0.62 -9.37
N THR A 281 -8.04 -0.07 -9.56
CA THR A 281 -7.12 -0.49 -10.61
C THR A 281 -5.93 -1.15 -9.95
N ILE A 282 -5.68 -2.41 -10.29
CA ILE A 282 -4.50 -3.15 -9.84
C ILE A 282 -3.49 -3.23 -10.98
N TYR A 283 -2.23 -3.02 -10.67
CA TYR A 283 -1.10 -3.04 -11.60
C TYR A 283 -0.26 -4.30 -11.44
N ASP A 284 -0.14 -4.78 -10.21
CA ASP A 284 0.46 -6.06 -9.90
C ASP A 284 -0.05 -6.62 -8.57
N ALA A 285 0.05 -7.93 -8.44
CA ALA A 285 -0.28 -8.67 -7.22
C ALA A 285 0.80 -9.73 -6.98
N GLY A 286 1.04 -10.08 -5.72
CA GLY A 286 2.04 -11.10 -5.42
C GLY A 286 1.88 -11.75 -4.06
N TRP A 287 2.55 -12.88 -3.93
CA TRP A 287 2.82 -13.52 -2.65
C TRP A 287 4.24 -14.03 -2.63
N SER A 288 4.94 -13.80 -1.52
CA SER A 288 6.28 -14.32 -1.26
C SER A 288 6.30 -15.08 0.07
N PRO A 289 6.71 -16.36 0.11
CA PRO A 289 6.74 -17.13 1.35
C PRO A 289 7.77 -16.57 2.34
N ILE A 290 7.54 -16.84 3.61
CA ILE A 290 8.57 -16.74 4.64
C ILE A 290 9.37 -18.06 4.68
N GLY A 291 10.70 -17.96 4.71
CA GLY A 291 11.66 -19.08 4.76
C GLY A 291 12.23 -19.36 6.14
#